data_AF-A0A1H1J9V8-F1
#
_entry.id   AF-A0A1H1J9V8-F1
#
_cell.length_a   1.000
_cell.length_b   1.000
_cell.length_c   1.000
_cell.angle_alpha   90.00
_cell.angle_beta   90.00
_cell.angle_gamma   90.00
#
_symmetry.space_group_name_H-M   'P 1'
#
loop_
_entity.id
_entity.type
_entity.pdbx_description
1 polymer ?
#
loop_
_entity_poly.entity_id
_entity_poly.type
_entity_poly.pdbx_seq_one_letter_code
_entity_poly.pdbx_strand_id
1 'polypeptide(L)'
;MPHKLLMLSHSQERLWFLDQLAPEQSAYNVSGAVRLNGALDVPSLERAFTALIERHESLRTRIVEEEGVGYQVIDPPADFLLKITDVDGLSSEQLKAHMQDLTAARFDLSTGPLFRAELLRLAADRHVLVVSIHHIVSDAWSIGVLVRELGELYAAQCEERPADLPTLPVQYADYAAWQRRWLEGERLEGSFRTGVTSFRSFQH
;
A
#
# COMPACT_ATOMS: atom_id res chain seq x y z
N MET A 1 4.67 2.37 -24.34
CA MET A 1 3.88 3.61 -24.21
C MET A 1 4.57 4.47 -23.18
N PRO A 2 4.76 5.79 -23.39
CA PRO A 2 5.38 6.63 -22.36
C PRO A 2 4.46 6.64 -21.13
N HIS A 3 5.02 6.36 -19.95
CA HIS A 3 4.28 6.44 -18.71
C HIS A 3 3.82 7.89 -18.49
N LYS A 4 2.56 8.08 -18.09
CA LYS A 4 2.04 9.42 -17.81
C LYS A 4 2.68 9.92 -16.51
N LEU A 5 3.50 10.96 -16.61
CA LEU A 5 4.01 11.68 -15.45
C LEU A 5 2.85 12.44 -14.79
N LEU A 6 2.63 12.18 -13.52
CA LEU A 6 1.63 12.86 -12.71
C LEU A 6 2.32 13.64 -11.61
N MET A 7 1.90 14.87 -11.35
CA MET A 7 2.48 15.66 -10.26
C MET A 7 2.23 14.97 -8.91
N LEU A 8 3.22 15.01 -8.01
CA LEU A 8 3.05 14.52 -6.63
C LEU A 8 1.95 15.29 -5.90
N SER A 9 1.25 14.70 -4.94
CA SER A 9 0.49 15.52 -3.97
C SER A 9 1.46 16.32 -3.09
N HIS A 10 1.00 17.39 -2.43
CA HIS A 10 1.83 18.14 -1.48
C HIS A 10 2.40 17.23 -0.36
N SER A 11 1.61 16.24 0.08
CA SER A 11 2.04 15.26 1.06
C SER A 11 3.15 14.36 0.52
N GLN A 12 3.03 13.91 -0.73
CA GLN A 12 4.03 13.11 -1.41
C GLN A 12 5.31 13.90 -1.68
N GLU A 13 5.20 15.15 -2.13
CA GLU A 13 6.34 16.04 -2.38
C GLU A 13 7.15 16.29 -1.11
N ARG A 14 6.47 16.53 0.03
CA ARG A 14 7.14 16.63 1.33
C ARG A 14 7.87 15.34 1.71
N LEU A 15 7.24 14.18 1.53
CA LEU A 15 7.86 12.89 1.87
C LEU A 15 9.03 12.57 0.94
N TRP A 16 8.89 12.83 -0.36
CA TRP A 16 9.96 12.67 -1.35
C TRP A 16 11.16 13.57 -1.02
N PHE A 17 10.91 14.85 -0.71
CA PHE A 17 12.00 15.76 -0.31
C PHE A 17 12.72 15.30 0.96
N LEU A 18 11.98 14.78 1.95
CA LEU A 18 12.57 14.22 3.17
C LEU A 18 13.38 12.95 2.90
N ASP A 19 12.93 12.12 1.96
CA ASP A 19 13.66 10.94 1.48
C ASP A 19 14.99 11.34 0.82
N GLN A 20 14.98 12.37 -0.04
CA GLN A 20 16.20 12.89 -0.69
C GLN A 20 17.22 13.47 0.32
N LEU A 21 16.76 14.07 1.42
CA LEU A 21 17.63 14.65 2.45
C LEU A 21 18.27 13.62 3.38
N ALA A 22 17.58 12.53 3.63
CA ALA A 22 18.06 11.46 4.48
C ALA A 22 17.73 10.11 3.85
N PRO A 23 18.38 9.80 2.72
CA PRO A 23 18.11 8.60 1.95
C PRO A 23 18.63 7.37 2.68
N GLU A 24 19.13 7.50 3.92
CA GLU A 24 19.46 6.65 5.09
C GLU A 24 18.32 5.95 5.87
N GLN A 25 17.13 6.54 5.87
CA GLN A 25 16.12 6.17 6.85
C GLN A 25 15.03 5.27 6.26
N SER A 26 14.54 4.30 7.06
CA SER A 26 13.29 3.56 6.79
C SER A 26 12.10 4.17 7.53
N ALA A 27 12.24 5.43 7.96
CA ALA A 27 11.33 6.14 8.88
C ALA A 27 9.89 6.27 8.35
N TYR A 28 9.67 6.03 7.06
CA TYR A 28 8.38 6.16 6.41
C TYR A 28 7.81 4.81 5.93
N ASN A 29 8.39 3.69 6.35
CA ASN A 29 7.75 2.39 6.17
C ASN A 29 6.63 2.22 7.19
N VAL A 30 5.44 1.87 6.71
CA VAL A 30 4.34 1.40 7.55
C VAL A 30 4.24 -0.11 7.37
N SER A 31 4.38 -0.85 8.47
CA SER A 31 4.40 -2.31 8.40
C SER A 31 3.43 -2.93 9.40
N GLY A 32 2.86 -4.07 9.03
CA GLY A 32 1.97 -4.87 9.85
C GLY A 32 2.31 -6.35 9.73
N ALA A 33 1.94 -7.12 10.74
CA ALA A 33 2.07 -8.56 10.72
C ALA A 33 0.78 -9.22 11.23
N VAL A 34 0.32 -10.25 10.52
CA VAL A 34 -0.88 -11.01 10.86
C VAL A 34 -0.51 -12.47 11.06
N ARG A 35 -0.95 -13.05 12.18
CA ARG A 35 -0.84 -14.49 12.42
C ARG A 35 -1.99 -15.21 11.75
N LEU A 36 -1.67 -16.22 10.94
CA LEU A 36 -2.63 -17.06 10.24
C LEU A 36 -2.50 -18.48 10.81
N ASN A 37 -3.60 -18.99 11.37
CA ASN A 37 -3.67 -20.34 11.94
C ASN A 37 -4.62 -21.18 11.10
N GLY A 38 -4.22 -22.41 10.80
CA GLY A 38 -4.93 -23.35 9.92
C GLY A 38 -4.28 -23.47 8.55
N ALA A 39 -4.95 -24.24 7.68
CA ALA A 39 -4.54 -24.40 6.30
C ALA A 39 -4.63 -23.06 5.55
N LEU A 40 -3.58 -22.73 4.80
CA LEU A 40 -3.50 -21.52 3.99
C LEU A 40 -3.35 -21.92 2.51
N ASP A 41 -4.26 -21.45 1.68
CA ASP A 41 -4.15 -21.60 0.23
C ASP A 41 -3.26 -20.47 -0.32
N VAL A 42 -1.96 -20.75 -0.38
CA VAL A 42 -0.95 -19.78 -0.83
C VAL A 42 -1.22 -19.28 -2.26
N PRO A 43 -1.52 -20.14 -3.25
CA PRO A 43 -1.91 -19.68 -4.58
C PRO A 43 -3.10 -18.71 -4.57
N SER A 44 -4.12 -18.96 -3.75
CA SER A 44 -5.26 -18.04 -3.62
C SER A 44 -4.87 -16.72 -2.97
N LEU A 45 -3.93 -16.72 -2.01
CA LEU A 45 -3.39 -15.50 -1.39
C LEU A 45 -2.56 -14.67 -2.39
N GLU A 46 -1.75 -15.30 -3.24
CA GLU A 46 -1.02 -14.62 -4.31
C GLU A 46 -1.96 -13.95 -5.33
N ARG A 47 -3.02 -14.66 -5.75
CA ARG A 47 -4.05 -14.08 -6.62
C ARG A 47 -4.79 -12.93 -5.94
N ALA A 48 -5.04 -13.02 -4.64
CA ALA A 48 -5.66 -11.95 -3.88
C ALA A 48 -4.77 -10.69 -3.83
N PHE A 49 -3.46 -10.83 -3.61
CA PHE A 49 -2.54 -9.69 -3.70
C PHE A 49 -2.46 -9.10 -5.10
N THR A 50 -2.43 -9.94 -6.14
CA THR A 50 -2.42 -9.49 -7.53
C THR A 50 -3.66 -8.64 -7.83
N ALA A 51 -4.85 -9.12 -7.46
CA ALA A 51 -6.10 -8.38 -7.62
C ALA A 51 -6.14 -7.09 -6.79
N LEU A 52 -5.55 -7.08 -5.58
CA LEU A 52 -5.45 -5.87 -4.76
C LEU A 52 -4.56 -4.81 -5.43
N ILE A 53 -3.39 -5.21 -5.96
CA ILE A 53 -2.46 -4.30 -6.64
C ILE A 53 -3.03 -3.79 -7.96
N GLU A 54 -3.74 -4.63 -8.71
CA GLU A 54 -4.45 -4.21 -9.91
C GLU A 54 -5.49 -3.13 -9.59
N ARG A 55 -6.25 -3.33 -8.52
CA ARG A 55 -7.32 -2.44 -8.06
C ARG A 55 -6.82 -1.10 -7.53
N HIS A 56 -5.68 -1.06 -6.84
CA HIS A 56 -5.13 0.15 -6.21
C HIS A 56 -3.91 0.69 -6.96
N GLU A 57 -4.10 1.77 -7.72
CA GLU A 57 -3.02 2.37 -8.50
C GLU A 57 -1.82 2.81 -7.65
N SER A 58 -2.07 3.20 -6.40
CA SER A 58 -1.01 3.63 -5.48
C SER A 58 0.00 2.52 -5.19
N LEU A 59 -0.42 1.25 -5.14
CA LEU A 59 0.47 0.11 -4.88
C LEU A 59 1.44 -0.17 -6.04
N ARG A 60 1.11 0.31 -7.23
CA ARG A 60 1.92 0.24 -8.46
C ARG A 60 2.45 1.60 -8.88
N THR A 61 2.53 2.55 -7.94
CA THR A 61 3.10 3.88 -8.17
C THR A 61 4.53 3.95 -7.66
N ARG A 62 5.43 4.47 -8.50
CA ARG A 62 6.81 4.84 -8.16
C ARG A 62 7.02 6.35 -8.35
N ILE A 63 8.02 6.91 -7.68
CA ILE A 63 8.33 8.34 -7.72
C ILE A 63 9.65 8.55 -8.45
N VAL A 64 9.59 9.22 -9.60
CA VAL A 64 10.78 9.57 -10.40
C VAL A 64 11.10 11.05 -10.26
N GLU A 65 12.37 11.39 -10.42
CA GLU A 65 12.80 12.78 -10.53
C GLU A 65 13.05 13.12 -12.01
N GLU A 66 12.46 14.23 -12.47
CA GLU A 66 12.84 14.87 -13.73
C GLU A 66 13.11 16.35 -13.48
N GLU A 67 14.31 16.82 -13.85
CA GLU A 67 14.74 18.22 -13.71
C GLU A 67 14.59 18.78 -12.28
N GLY A 68 14.85 17.94 -11.26
CA GLY A 68 14.73 18.32 -9.84
C GLY A 68 13.29 18.32 -9.31
N VAL A 69 12.31 17.87 -10.10
CA VAL A 69 10.91 17.77 -9.71
C VAL A 69 10.49 16.29 -9.62
N GLY A 70 9.84 15.93 -8.52
CA GLY A 70 9.29 14.59 -8.32
C GLY A 70 7.97 14.39 -9.05
N TYR A 71 7.81 13.24 -9.72
CA TYR A 71 6.60 12.82 -10.43
C TYR A 71 6.21 11.41 -10.02
N GLN A 72 4.90 11.16 -9.99
CA GLN A 72 4.34 9.83 -9.89
C GLN A 72 4.34 9.18 -11.27
N VAL A 73 4.81 7.94 -11.33
CA VAL A 73 4.62 7.04 -12.45
C VAL A 73 3.83 5.85 -11.96
N ILE A 74 2.68 5.62 -12.60
CA ILE A 74 1.85 4.46 -12.31
C ILE A 74 2.20 3.37 -13.33
N ASP A 75 2.77 2.27 -12.86
CA ASP A 75 3.13 1.13 -13.69
C ASP A 75 1.88 0.28 -14.00
N PRO A 76 1.85 -0.45 -15.14
CA PRO A 76 0.74 -1.35 -15.43
C PRO A 76 0.60 -2.43 -14.35
N PRO A 77 -0.60 -3.02 -14.18
CA PRO A 77 -0.77 -4.17 -13.32
C PRO A 77 0.20 -5.29 -13.69
N ALA A 78 0.73 -5.97 -12.67
CA ALA A 78 1.64 -7.10 -12.80
C ALA A 78 1.28 -8.15 -11.75
N ASP A 79 1.60 -9.41 -12.06
CA ASP A 79 1.41 -10.50 -11.12
C ASP A 79 2.28 -10.28 -9.87
N PHE A 80 1.69 -10.53 -8.71
CA PHE A 80 2.39 -10.46 -7.44
C PHE A 80 2.87 -11.85 -7.02
N LEU A 81 4.18 -12.01 -6.87
CA LEU A 81 4.80 -13.21 -6.33
C LEU A 81 5.00 -13.05 -4.82
N LEU A 82 4.32 -13.86 -4.02
CA LEU A 82 4.45 -13.80 -2.57
C LEU A 82 5.74 -14.50 -2.17
N LYS A 83 6.66 -13.75 -1.56
CA LYS A 83 7.86 -14.34 -0.98
C LYS A 83 7.46 -15.24 0.20
N ILE A 84 7.90 -16.48 0.19
CA ILE A 84 7.67 -17.44 1.27
C ILE A 84 9.01 -17.81 1.88
N THR A 85 9.13 -17.66 3.18
CA THR A 85 10.34 -18.04 3.93
C THR A 85 9.95 -19.07 4.97
N ASP A 86 10.58 -20.24 4.90
CA ASP A 86 10.44 -21.25 5.96
C ASP A 86 11.28 -20.82 7.16
N VAL A 87 10.61 -20.67 8.30
CA VAL A 87 11.20 -20.26 9.57
C VAL A 87 10.85 -21.27 10.67
N ASP A 88 10.45 -22.48 10.29
CA ASP A 88 10.24 -23.57 11.24
C ASP A 88 11.54 -23.82 12.03
N GLY A 89 11.39 -23.99 13.34
CA GLY A 89 12.50 -24.15 14.27
C GLY A 89 13.25 -22.88 14.67
N LEU A 90 12.92 -21.69 14.13
CA LEU A 90 13.49 -20.43 14.65
C LEU A 90 12.99 -20.14 16.07
N SER A 91 13.88 -19.60 16.91
CA SER A 91 13.50 -19.04 18.21
C SER A 91 12.62 -17.81 18.03
N SER A 92 11.93 -17.40 19.10
CA SER A 92 11.11 -16.17 19.07
C SER A 92 11.94 -14.92 18.81
N GLU A 93 13.17 -14.88 19.30
CA GLU A 93 14.14 -13.79 19.08
C GLU A 93 14.59 -13.74 17.62
N GLN A 94 14.90 -14.89 17.02
CA GLN A 94 15.29 -14.98 15.61
C GLN A 94 14.14 -14.57 14.69
N LEU A 95 12.91 -15.02 14.98
CA LEU A 95 11.72 -14.61 14.24
C LEU A 95 11.49 -13.10 14.34
N LYS A 96 11.63 -12.53 15.55
CA LYS A 96 11.51 -11.08 15.76
C LYS A 96 12.57 -10.31 14.98
N ALA A 97 13.82 -10.74 15.02
CA ALA A 97 14.91 -10.12 14.26
C ALA A 97 14.62 -10.15 12.76
N HIS A 98 14.19 -11.30 12.22
CA HIS A 98 13.81 -11.42 10.81
C HIS A 98 12.69 -10.46 10.41
N MET A 99 11.65 -10.34 11.24
CA MET A 99 10.56 -9.38 11.01
C MET A 99 11.04 -7.93 11.10
N GLN A 100 11.97 -7.62 12.00
CA GLN A 100 12.56 -6.29 12.12
C GLN A 100 13.37 -5.93 10.86
N ASP A 101 14.21 -6.84 10.38
CA ASP A 101 15.00 -6.65 9.16
C ASP A 101 14.09 -6.44 7.93
N LEU A 102 13.03 -7.24 7.82
CA LEU A 102 12.07 -7.14 6.74
C LEU A 102 11.36 -5.78 6.71
N THR A 103 10.94 -5.29 7.88
CA THR A 103 10.20 -4.02 8.02
C THR A 103 11.09 -2.79 7.98
N ALA A 104 12.37 -2.94 8.37
CA ALA A 104 13.39 -1.89 8.27
C ALA A 104 14.04 -1.80 6.89
N ALA A 105 13.94 -2.83 6.06
CA ALA A 105 14.45 -2.81 4.70
C ALA A 105 13.82 -1.65 3.91
N ARG A 106 14.65 -0.99 3.11
CA ARG A 106 14.32 0.28 2.46
C ARG A 106 13.56 0.05 1.17
N PHE A 107 12.77 1.05 0.79
CA PHE A 107 12.16 1.13 -0.53
C PHE A 107 12.92 2.17 -1.36
N ASP A 108 13.32 1.80 -2.57
CA ASP A 108 13.78 2.77 -3.55
C ASP A 108 12.56 3.34 -4.27
N LEU A 109 12.29 4.62 -4.04
CA LEU A 109 11.13 5.31 -4.58
C LEU A 109 11.12 5.32 -6.11
N SER A 110 12.29 5.29 -6.75
CA SER A 110 12.44 5.44 -8.21
C SER A 110 12.16 4.18 -9.01
N THR A 111 12.44 3.01 -8.41
CA THR A 111 12.31 1.70 -9.04
C THR A 111 11.05 0.96 -8.60
N GLY A 112 10.61 1.15 -7.36
CA GLY A 112 9.48 0.40 -6.81
C GLY A 112 9.70 -1.13 -6.81
N PRO A 113 8.67 -1.93 -6.53
CA PRO A 113 7.38 -1.54 -5.97
C PRO A 113 7.52 -1.00 -4.54
N LEU A 114 6.66 -0.06 -4.15
CA LEU A 114 6.66 0.57 -2.82
C LEU A 114 5.80 -0.17 -1.79
N PHE A 115 5.60 -1.46 -2.06
CA PHE A 115 4.82 -2.42 -1.30
C PHE A 115 5.55 -3.77 -1.32
N ARG A 116 5.62 -4.43 -0.17
CA ARG A 116 6.20 -5.78 -0.01
C ARG A 116 5.33 -6.62 0.92
N ALA A 117 5.22 -7.90 0.61
CA ALA A 117 4.66 -8.90 1.49
C ALA A 117 5.55 -10.14 1.54
N GLU A 118 5.70 -10.72 2.73
CA GLU A 118 6.41 -11.98 2.95
C GLU A 118 5.60 -12.88 3.89
N LEU A 119 5.43 -14.13 3.49
CA LEU A 119 4.80 -15.17 4.29
C LEU A 119 5.88 -15.99 4.99
N LEU A 120 5.95 -15.85 6.31
CA LEU A 120 6.81 -16.67 7.16
C LEU A 120 6.02 -17.94 7.53
N ARG A 121 6.54 -19.11 7.16
CA ARG A 121 5.95 -20.41 7.52
C ARG A 121 6.60 -20.92 8.80
N LEU A 122 5.83 -20.99 9.88
CA LEU A 122 6.30 -21.45 11.20
C LEU A 122 6.02 -22.95 11.41
N ALA A 123 4.99 -23.46 10.74
CA ALA A 123 4.64 -24.88 10.66
C ALA A 123 3.65 -25.06 9.48
N ALA A 124 3.20 -26.29 9.23
CA ALA A 124 2.23 -26.60 8.17
C ALA A 124 0.91 -25.80 8.28
N ASP A 125 0.48 -25.46 9.50
CA ASP A 125 -0.78 -24.77 9.80
C ASP A 125 -0.57 -23.45 10.56
N ARG A 126 0.65 -22.93 10.62
CA ARG A 126 0.97 -21.69 11.33
C ARG A 126 1.87 -20.80 10.48
N HIS A 127 1.39 -19.60 10.23
CA HIS A 127 2.07 -18.64 9.37
C HIS A 127 2.02 -17.23 9.97
N VAL A 128 2.98 -16.40 9.59
CA VAL A 128 2.95 -14.96 9.83
C VAL A 128 3.08 -14.26 8.49
N LEU A 129 2.04 -13.54 8.08
CA LEU A 129 2.08 -12.68 6.92
C LEU A 129 2.57 -11.30 7.37
N VAL A 130 3.73 -10.86 6.87
CA VAL A 130 4.27 -9.53 7.10
C VAL A 130 4.07 -8.70 5.85
N VAL A 131 3.54 -7.50 6.02
CA VAL A 131 3.29 -6.54 4.95
C VAL A 131 3.97 -5.23 5.31
N SER A 132 4.63 -4.62 4.33
CA SER A 132 5.28 -3.31 4.47
C SER A 132 4.95 -2.45 3.26
N ILE A 133 4.64 -1.19 3.50
CA ILE A 133 4.30 -0.21 2.48
C ILE A 133 4.99 1.12 2.79
N HIS A 134 5.44 1.83 1.76
CA HIS A 134 5.97 3.18 1.94
C HIS A 134 4.83 4.19 2.12
N HIS A 135 4.93 5.09 3.10
CA HIS A 135 3.90 6.08 3.42
C HIS A 135 3.64 7.10 2.28
N ILE A 136 4.50 7.13 1.25
CA ILE A 136 4.29 7.98 0.06
C ILE A 136 3.18 7.44 -0.87
N VAL A 137 2.84 6.16 -0.77
CA VAL A 137 1.78 5.51 -1.55
C VAL A 137 0.61 5.01 -0.70
N SER A 138 0.64 5.29 0.62
CA SER A 138 -0.38 4.87 1.57
C SER A 138 -0.45 5.84 2.74
N ASP A 139 -1.65 6.07 3.27
CA ASP A 139 -1.85 6.68 4.57
C ASP A 139 -2.37 5.66 5.59
N ALA A 140 -2.47 6.05 6.86
CA ALA A 140 -2.94 5.15 7.92
C ALA A 140 -4.40 4.70 7.71
N TRP A 141 -5.21 5.45 6.95
CA TRP A 141 -6.59 5.13 6.65
C TRP A 141 -6.70 4.09 5.53
N SER A 142 -5.84 4.17 4.50
CA SER A 142 -5.79 3.20 3.41
C SER A 142 -5.38 1.81 3.86
N ILE A 143 -4.55 1.66 4.90
CA ILE A 143 -4.10 0.34 5.39
C ILE A 143 -5.27 -0.51 5.91
N GLY A 144 -6.19 0.08 6.67
CA GLY A 144 -7.37 -0.64 7.15
C GLY A 144 -8.27 -1.11 6.00
N VAL A 145 -8.37 -0.31 4.94
CA VAL A 145 -9.10 -0.69 3.71
C VAL A 145 -8.37 -1.83 2.99
N LEU A 146 -7.05 -1.72 2.77
CA LEU A 146 -6.26 -2.74 2.09
C LEU A 146 -6.35 -4.10 2.78
N VAL A 147 -6.27 -4.13 4.12
CA VAL A 147 -6.38 -5.39 4.89
C VAL A 147 -7.77 -6.03 4.72
N ARG A 148 -8.83 -5.22 4.80
CA ARG A 148 -10.21 -5.71 4.62
C ARG A 148 -10.43 -6.23 3.20
N GLU A 149 -9.98 -5.48 2.20
CA GLU A 149 -10.13 -5.88 0.80
C GLU A 149 -9.31 -7.13 0.48
N LEU A 150 -8.09 -7.26 1.01
CA LEU A 150 -7.28 -8.47 0.87
C LEU A 150 -7.99 -9.70 1.45
N GLY A 151 -8.64 -9.56 2.62
CA GLY A 151 -9.39 -10.65 3.24
C GLY A 151 -10.56 -11.13 2.36
N GLU A 152 -11.32 -10.20 1.79
CA GLU A 152 -12.43 -10.52 0.89
C GLU A 152 -11.93 -11.10 -0.45
N LEU A 153 -10.87 -10.54 -1.03
CA LEU A 153 -10.24 -11.07 -2.24
C LEU A 153 -9.74 -12.50 -2.01
N TYR A 154 -9.11 -12.77 -0.87
CA TYR A 154 -8.65 -14.11 -0.52
C TYR A 154 -9.82 -15.09 -0.36
N ALA A 155 -10.87 -14.71 0.37
CA ALA A 155 -12.06 -15.55 0.53
C ALA A 155 -12.71 -15.86 -0.83
N ALA A 156 -12.85 -14.84 -1.69
CA ALA A 156 -13.40 -14.99 -3.02
C ALA A 156 -12.58 -15.95 -3.90
N GLN A 157 -11.24 -15.88 -3.84
CA GLN A 157 -10.35 -16.77 -4.57
C GLN A 157 -10.44 -18.22 -4.07
N CYS A 158 -10.52 -18.44 -2.76
CA CYS A 158 -10.69 -19.77 -2.17
C CYS A 158 -12.04 -20.41 -2.51
N GLU A 159 -13.09 -19.59 -2.62
CA GLU A 159 -14.46 -20.02 -2.92
C GLU A 159 -14.78 -20.00 -4.43
N GLU A 160 -13.82 -19.64 -5.28
CA GLU A 160 -13.99 -19.49 -6.73
C GLU A 160 -15.16 -18.59 -7.14
N ARG A 161 -15.38 -17.52 -6.37
CA ARG A 161 -16.45 -16.53 -6.59
C ARG A 161 -15.87 -15.16 -6.92
N PRO A 162 -16.64 -14.24 -7.53
CA PRO A 162 -16.25 -12.84 -7.60
C PRO A 162 -16.17 -12.23 -6.20
N ALA A 163 -15.22 -11.31 -6.01
CA ALA A 163 -15.11 -10.54 -4.78
C ALA A 163 -16.20 -9.47 -4.70
N ASP A 164 -16.85 -9.34 -3.54
CA ASP A 164 -17.87 -8.34 -3.28
C ASP A 164 -17.23 -7.10 -2.65
N LEU A 165 -16.58 -6.31 -3.50
CA LEU A 165 -15.94 -5.05 -3.10
C LEU A 165 -16.72 -3.86 -3.67
N PRO A 166 -16.94 -2.79 -2.87
CA PRO A 166 -17.57 -1.57 -3.39
C PRO A 166 -16.73 -0.99 -4.53
N THR A 167 -17.35 -0.28 -5.49
CA THR A 167 -16.58 0.48 -6.47
C THR A 167 -15.68 1.48 -5.75
N LEU A 168 -14.40 1.58 -6.15
CA LEU A 168 -13.50 2.56 -5.54
C LEU A 168 -14.08 3.97 -5.79
N PRO A 169 -14.37 4.75 -4.72
CA PRO A 169 -15.03 6.03 -4.91
C PRO A 169 -14.14 7.07 -5.61
N VAL A 170 -12.81 7.01 -5.44
CA VAL A 170 -11.80 7.87 -6.06
C VAL A 170 -10.43 7.15 -5.99
N GLN A 171 -9.61 7.17 -7.06
CA GLN A 171 -8.22 6.68 -7.00
C GLN A 171 -7.30 7.73 -6.35
N TYR A 172 -6.23 7.32 -5.67
CA TYR A 172 -5.36 8.27 -4.94
C TYR A 172 -4.80 9.40 -5.84
N ALA A 173 -4.50 9.10 -7.11
CA ALA A 173 -4.06 10.09 -8.09
C ALA A 173 -5.13 11.17 -8.35
N ASP A 174 -6.41 10.81 -8.36
CA ASP A 174 -7.53 11.73 -8.52
C ASP A 174 -7.74 12.59 -7.27
N TYR A 175 -7.51 12.04 -6.07
CA TYR A 175 -7.51 12.81 -4.83
C TYR A 175 -6.34 13.81 -4.78
N ALA A 176 -5.13 13.41 -5.20
CA ALA A 176 -3.97 14.29 -5.28
C ALA A 176 -4.17 15.44 -6.28
N ALA A 177 -4.76 15.14 -7.46
CA ALA A 177 -5.11 16.13 -8.46
C ALA A 177 -6.22 17.07 -7.97
N TRP A 178 -7.26 16.54 -7.29
CA TRP A 178 -8.33 17.34 -6.68
C TRP A 178 -7.80 18.29 -5.59
N GLN A 179 -6.91 17.81 -4.72
CA GLN A 179 -6.30 18.61 -3.66
C GLN A 179 -5.46 19.77 -4.22
N ARG A 180 -4.73 19.56 -5.34
CA ARG A 180 -4.00 20.64 -6.03
C ARG A 180 -4.96 21.69 -6.59
N ARG A 181 -6.00 21.28 -7.34
CA ARG A 181 -6.98 22.21 -7.94
C ARG A 181 -7.75 23.02 -6.90
N TRP A 182 -8.02 22.44 -5.73
CA TRP A 182 -8.71 23.11 -4.64
C TRP A 182 -7.84 24.18 -3.95
N LEU A 183 -6.51 23.98 -3.90
CA LEU A 183 -5.55 24.92 -3.31
C LEU A 183 -5.03 25.96 -4.34
N GLU A 184 -5.05 25.63 -5.63
CA GLU A 184 -4.67 26.53 -6.75
C GLU A 184 -5.79 27.52 -7.14
N GLY A 185 -6.97 27.44 -6.50
CA GLY A 185 -8.00 28.49 -6.59
C GLY A 185 -8.91 28.43 -7.82
N GLU A 186 -9.03 27.29 -8.52
CA GLU A 186 -10.10 27.13 -9.53
C GLU A 186 -11.45 26.94 -8.83
N ARG A 187 -12.17 28.05 -8.65
CA ARG A 187 -13.55 28.06 -8.20
C ARG A 187 -14.45 27.47 -9.29
N LEU A 188 -14.67 26.15 -9.25
CA LEU A 188 -15.82 25.55 -9.93
C LEU A 188 -17.10 25.97 -9.18
N GLU A 189 -17.65 27.13 -9.54
CA GLU A 189 -19.04 27.45 -9.27
C GLU A 189 -19.92 26.47 -10.05
N GLY A 190 -20.53 25.51 -9.36
CA GLY A 190 -21.48 24.63 -10.02
C GLY A 190 -21.88 23.35 -9.30
N SER A 191 -22.50 23.48 -8.12
CA SER A 191 -23.50 22.54 -7.60
C SER A 191 -23.10 21.07 -7.39
N PHE A 192 -22.58 20.76 -6.20
CA PHE A 192 -23.05 19.58 -5.47
C PHE A 192 -23.53 19.99 -4.08
N ARG A 193 -24.84 19.85 -3.90
CA ARG A 193 -25.61 20.26 -2.74
C ARG A 193 -25.54 19.15 -1.68
N THR A 194 -25.17 19.56 -0.46
CA THR A 194 -25.56 18.99 0.84
C THR A 194 -24.81 17.75 1.36
N GLY A 195 -24.10 17.95 2.49
CA GLY A 195 -23.67 16.84 3.35
C GLY A 195 -22.54 17.10 4.37
N VAL A 196 -22.28 18.34 4.78
CA VAL A 196 -21.28 18.59 5.85
C VAL A 196 -21.91 18.28 7.20
N THR A 197 -21.55 17.14 7.80
CA THR A 197 -21.72 16.91 9.24
C THR A 197 -20.35 16.94 9.89
N SER A 198 -20.07 18.07 10.54
CA SER A 198 -18.95 18.29 11.47
C SER A 198 -18.94 17.21 12.56
N PHE A 199 -17.80 16.54 12.79
CA PHE A 199 -17.59 15.76 14.01
C PHE A 199 -16.40 16.30 14.81
N ARG A 200 -16.73 16.85 15.99
CA ARG A 200 -15.81 17.36 17.01
C ARG A 200 -15.19 16.22 17.80
N SER A 201 -13.93 16.42 18.17
CA SER A 201 -13.12 15.63 19.09
C SER A 201 -13.80 15.35 20.43
N PHE A 202 -13.59 14.15 20.98
CA PHE A 202 -13.61 13.92 22.43
C PHE A 202 -12.48 12.97 22.81
N GLN A 203 -11.54 13.49 23.59
CA GLN A 203 -10.62 12.73 24.44
C GLN A 203 -11.40 12.19 25.65
N HIS A 204 -11.00 11.01 26.14
CA HIS A 204 -10.72 10.74 27.55
C HIS A 204 -9.52 9.80 27.61
#